data_AF-A0A2A2KJJ0-F1
#
_entry.id   AF-A0A2A2KJJ0-F1
#
_cell.length_a   1.000
_cell.length_b   1.000
_cell.length_c   1.000
_cell.angle_alpha   90.00
_cell.angle_beta   90.00
_cell.angle_gamma   90.00
#
_symmetry.space_group_name_H-M   'P 1'
#
loop_
_entity.id
_entity.type
_entity.pdbx_description
1 polymer ?
#
loop_
_entity_poly.entity_id
_entity_poly.type
_entity_poly.pdbx_seq_one_letter_code
_entity_poly.pdbx_strand_id
1 'polypeptide(L)'
;MLRFLGEDTVRFGGIGEPQLTVPKTTFGLASHISADWKDDAGDGIAGLAFTSLAVDGVVPPLINAISQGLLDQPLFTVFLDHRGAANGVSGGVFTYGAVDSTNCGPLIAYEPLSSATYWQFKMTNIKLGSYTSNNNNKGWQVISDTGTSFIDMPSYRQKLII
;
A
#
# COMPACT_ATOMS: atom_id res chain seq x y z
N MET A 1 -14.67 -14.89 -1.03
CA MET A 1 -14.95 -14.40 0.34
C MET A 1 -14.23 -15.31 1.30
N LEU A 2 -13.33 -14.75 2.13
CA LEU A 2 -12.59 -15.49 3.16
C LEU A 2 -13.60 -16.05 4.16
N ARG A 3 -13.53 -17.35 4.46
CA ARG A 3 -14.48 -18.01 5.39
C ARG A 3 -13.82 -18.47 6.69
N PHE A 4 -12.49 -18.47 6.74
CA PHE A 4 -11.72 -18.97 7.87
C PHE A 4 -10.53 -18.04 8.13
N LEU A 5 -10.19 -17.89 9.40
CA LEU A 5 -8.99 -17.20 9.84
C LEU A 5 -7.98 -18.24 10.34
N GLY A 6 -6.71 -18.03 10.03
CA GLY A 6 -5.57 -18.74 10.60
C GLY A 6 -4.73 -17.79 11.43
N GLU A 7 -3.93 -18.33 12.34
CA GLU A 7 -2.89 -17.58 13.06
C GLU A 7 -1.57 -18.33 12.91
N ASP A 8 -0.54 -17.61 12.47
CA ASP A 8 0.82 -18.15 12.36
C ASP A 8 1.85 -17.01 12.38
N THR A 9 3.11 -17.34 12.15
CA THR A 9 4.21 -16.38 11.97
C THR A 9 4.30 -15.95 10.52
N VAL A 10 4.14 -14.65 10.27
CA VAL A 10 4.37 -14.02 8.96
C VAL A 10 5.80 -13.50 8.89
N ARG A 11 6.48 -13.69 7.76
CA ARG A 11 7.82 -13.14 7.52
C ARG A 11 7.79 -12.22 6.31
N PHE A 12 8.16 -10.96 6.49
CA PHE A 12 8.36 -10.02 5.39
C PHE A 12 9.83 -10.08 4.93
N GLY A 13 10.05 -10.20 3.61
CA GLY A 13 11.38 -10.30 3.00
C GLY A 13 11.61 -11.66 2.31
N GLY A 14 12.57 -11.72 1.39
CA GLY A 14 12.89 -12.91 0.61
C GLY A 14 13.50 -14.05 1.44
N ILE A 15 13.40 -15.28 0.95
CA ILE A 15 14.07 -16.44 1.56
C ILE A 15 15.59 -16.25 1.43
N GLY A 16 16.31 -16.33 2.55
CA GLY A 16 17.77 -16.15 2.57
C GLY A 16 18.22 -14.69 2.72
N GLU A 17 17.28 -13.76 2.84
CA GLU A 17 17.54 -12.34 3.13
C GLU A 17 17.21 -12.02 4.60
N PRO A 18 17.60 -10.85 5.12
CA PRO A 18 17.07 -10.35 6.39
C PRO A 18 15.53 -10.26 6.32
N GLN A 19 14.84 -10.90 7.26
CA GLN A 19 13.38 -10.93 7.30
C GLN A 19 12.84 -10.31 8.59
N LEU A 20 11.79 -9.50 8.46
CA LEU A 20 10.96 -9.08 9.59
C LEU A 20 10.00 -10.22 9.94
N THR A 21 10.27 -10.92 11.05
CA THR A 21 9.47 -12.04 11.53
C THR A 21 8.41 -11.56 12.52
N VAL A 22 7.14 -11.73 12.19
CA VAL A 22 5.99 -11.25 12.96
C VAL A 22 5.17 -12.43 13.47
N PRO A 23 5.38 -12.88 14.72
CA PRO A 23 4.64 -14.00 15.29
C PRO A 23 3.20 -13.58 15.63
N LYS A 24 2.32 -14.57 15.83
CA LYS A 24 0.92 -14.39 16.23
C LYS A 24 0.18 -13.43 15.31
N THR A 25 0.33 -13.63 14.01
CA THR A 25 -0.35 -12.84 12.99
C THR A 25 -1.56 -13.61 12.51
N THR A 26 -2.74 -13.02 12.68
CA THR A 26 -3.99 -13.54 12.12
C THR A 26 -4.12 -13.13 10.66
N PHE A 27 -4.51 -14.07 9.79
CA PHE A 27 -4.73 -13.81 8.38
C PHE A 27 -5.89 -14.66 7.84
N GLY A 28 -6.44 -14.24 6.70
CA GLY A 28 -7.54 -14.94 6.06
C GLY A 28 -7.08 -16.14 5.24
N LEU A 29 -7.80 -17.25 5.34
CA LEU A 29 -7.63 -18.41 4.48
C LEU A 29 -8.65 -18.37 3.33
N ALA A 30 -8.15 -18.23 2.10
CA ALA A 30 -8.97 -18.20 0.91
C ALA A 30 -9.49 -19.61 0.58
N SER A 31 -10.80 -19.82 0.72
CA SER A 31 -11.48 -21.06 0.30
C SER A 31 -12.09 -20.97 -1.11
N HIS A 32 -12.03 -19.79 -1.72
CA HIS A 32 -12.52 -19.50 -3.06
C HIS A 32 -11.84 -18.25 -3.60
N ILE A 33 -11.30 -18.33 -4.81
CA ILE A 33 -10.59 -17.24 -5.51
C ILE A 33 -11.35 -16.89 -6.79
N SER A 34 -11.43 -15.61 -7.15
CA SER A 34 -12.10 -15.15 -8.38
C SER A 34 -11.35 -15.60 -9.63
N ALA A 35 -12.04 -15.73 -10.77
CA ALA A 35 -11.40 -15.97 -12.06
C ALA A 35 -10.45 -14.82 -12.47
N ASP A 36 -10.63 -13.62 -11.92
CA ASP A 36 -9.76 -12.47 -12.20
C ASP A 36 -8.31 -12.70 -11.74
N TRP A 37 -8.09 -13.60 -10.79
CA TRP A 37 -6.77 -13.96 -10.26
C TRP A 37 -6.06 -15.05 -11.06
N LYS A 38 -6.72 -15.58 -12.10
CA LYS A 38 -6.22 -16.75 -12.83
C LYS A 38 -4.83 -16.54 -13.42
N ASP A 39 -4.56 -15.33 -13.90
CA ASP A 39 -3.32 -14.95 -14.55
C ASP A 39 -2.53 -13.91 -13.71
N ASP A 40 -2.89 -13.74 -12.43
CA ASP A 40 -2.16 -12.86 -11.52
C ASP A 40 -0.82 -13.50 -11.13
N ALA A 41 0.23 -12.69 -11.03
CA ALA A 41 1.56 -13.17 -10.65
C ALA A 41 1.70 -13.39 -9.14
N GLY A 42 0.79 -12.82 -8.33
CA GLY A 42 0.77 -12.96 -6.88
C GLY A 42 -0.17 -14.07 -6.40
N ASP A 43 0.25 -14.78 -5.36
CA ASP A 43 -0.57 -15.81 -4.71
C ASP A 43 -1.67 -15.24 -3.78
N GLY A 44 -1.58 -13.95 -3.45
CA GLY A 44 -2.52 -13.28 -2.55
C GLY A 44 -2.15 -11.83 -2.25
N ILE A 45 -2.81 -11.25 -1.23
CA ILE A 45 -2.64 -9.85 -0.85
C ILE A 45 -2.14 -9.75 0.60
N ALA A 46 -1.07 -8.98 0.80
CA ALA A 46 -0.65 -8.51 2.11
C ALA A 46 -1.14 -7.07 2.34
N GLY A 47 -2.22 -6.90 3.10
CA GLY A 47 -2.80 -5.59 3.39
C GLY A 47 -1.92 -4.75 4.33
N LEU A 48 -1.55 -3.54 3.90
CA LEU A 48 -0.69 -2.59 4.64
C LEU A 48 -1.44 -1.33 5.14
N ALA A 49 -2.77 -1.34 5.06
CA ALA A 49 -3.63 -0.24 5.53
C ALA A 49 -3.97 -0.38 7.04
N PHE A 50 -4.92 0.43 7.50
CA PHE A 50 -5.32 0.50 8.92
C PHE A 50 -6.31 -0.59 9.31
N THR A 51 -6.32 -0.96 10.59
CA THR A 51 -7.25 -1.97 11.16
C THR A 51 -8.72 -1.60 10.96
N SER A 52 -9.06 -0.31 10.88
CA SER A 52 -10.42 0.18 10.64
C SER A 52 -11.00 -0.27 9.29
N LEU A 53 -10.16 -0.63 8.32
CA LEU A 53 -10.54 -1.18 7.03
C LEU A 53 -10.56 -2.72 7.01
N ALA A 54 -9.94 -3.35 8.00
CA ALA A 54 -9.80 -4.80 8.02
C ALA A 54 -11.16 -5.47 8.27
N VAL A 55 -11.47 -6.48 7.44
CA VAL A 55 -12.63 -7.34 7.66
C VAL A 55 -12.47 -8.05 9.01
N ASP A 56 -13.57 -8.12 9.77
CA ASP A 56 -13.62 -8.68 11.13
C ASP A 56 -12.68 -8.00 12.15
N GLY A 57 -12.16 -6.80 11.84
CA GLY A 57 -11.27 -6.05 12.74
C GLY A 57 -9.92 -6.71 12.99
N VAL A 58 -9.51 -7.65 12.13
CA VAL A 58 -8.23 -8.35 12.24
C VAL A 58 -7.07 -7.35 12.15
N VAL A 59 -6.13 -7.44 13.09
CA VAL A 59 -4.97 -6.54 13.11
C VAL A 59 -4.06 -6.82 11.92
N PRO A 60 -3.79 -5.84 11.04
CA PRO A 60 -2.89 -6.02 9.90
C PRO A 60 -1.47 -6.43 10.36
N PRO A 61 -0.76 -7.28 9.61
CA PRO A 61 0.52 -7.83 10.04
C PRO A 61 1.58 -6.79 10.39
N LEU A 62 1.66 -5.68 9.64
CA LEU A 62 2.64 -4.64 9.93
C LEU A 62 2.28 -3.81 11.18
N ILE A 63 0.98 -3.59 11.43
CA ILE A 63 0.52 -2.96 12.68
C ILE A 63 0.81 -3.88 13.86
N ASN A 64 0.62 -5.20 13.70
CA ASN A 64 1.01 -6.18 14.69
C ASN A 64 2.51 -6.09 15.01
N ALA A 65 3.36 -6.02 13.98
CA ALA A 65 4.80 -5.87 14.14
C ALA A 65 5.20 -4.59 14.90
N ILE A 66 4.55 -3.46 14.61
CA ILE A 66 4.74 -2.20 15.33
C ILE A 66 4.32 -2.35 16.80
N SER A 67 3.18 -2.98 17.07
CA SER A 67 2.69 -3.18 18.44
C SER A 67 3.60 -4.10 19.28
N GLN A 68 4.31 -5.01 18.62
CA GLN A 68 5.31 -5.89 19.23
C GLN A 68 6.70 -5.25 19.34
N GLY A 69 6.90 -4.02 18.83
CA GLY A 69 8.19 -3.32 18.87
C GLY A 69 9.27 -3.94 17.97
N LEU A 70 8.88 -4.58 16.87
CA LEU A 70 9.79 -5.31 15.98
C LEU A 70 10.45 -4.43 14.91
N LEU A 71 10.03 -3.17 14.78
CA LEU A 71 10.58 -2.20 13.84
C LEU A 71 11.35 -1.11 14.58
N ASP A 72 12.49 -0.67 14.03
CA ASP A 72 13.25 0.46 14.55
C ASP A 72 12.42 1.76 14.56
N GLN A 73 11.60 1.96 13.53
CA GLN A 73 10.64 3.05 13.43
C GLN A 73 9.26 2.53 12.98
N PRO A 74 8.14 3.12 13.43
CA PRO A 74 6.79 2.66 13.08
C PRO A 74 6.36 3.13 11.68
N LEU A 75 7.18 2.85 10.65
CA LEU A 75 6.94 3.23 9.26
C LEU A 75 7.49 2.19 8.29
N PHE A 76 7.10 2.34 7.03
CA PHE A 76 7.69 1.64 5.91
C PHE A 76 7.77 2.58 4.70
N THR A 77 8.69 2.30 3.79
CA THR A 77 8.77 2.98 2.49
C THR A 77 8.71 1.98 1.36
N VAL A 78 8.13 2.40 0.24
CA VAL A 78 7.96 1.57 -0.95
C VAL A 78 8.60 2.29 -2.12
N PHE A 79 9.56 1.62 -2.75
CA PHE A 79 10.10 2.01 -4.05
C PHE A 79 9.58 1.03 -5.10
N LEU A 80 8.95 1.55 -6.15
CA LEU A 80 8.51 0.75 -7.30
C LEU A 80 9.33 1.17 -8.50
N ASP A 81 10.09 0.23 -9.07
CA ASP A 81 10.97 0.50 -10.21
C ASP A 81 10.18 0.40 -11.53
N HIS A 82 10.27 1.42 -12.37
CA HIS A 82 9.54 1.48 -13.63
C HIS A 82 10.23 0.65 -14.72
N ARG A 83 10.00 -0.67 -14.69
CA ARG A 83 10.60 -1.64 -15.64
C ARG A 83 9.64 -2.15 -16.72
N GLY A 84 8.39 -1.71 -16.71
CA GLY A 84 7.37 -2.20 -17.66
C GLY A 84 7.16 -3.71 -17.54
N ALA A 85 7.01 -4.40 -18.68
CA ALA A 85 6.78 -5.85 -18.73
C ALA A 85 8.08 -6.69 -18.70
N ALA A 86 9.19 -6.14 -18.21
CA ALA A 86 10.45 -6.88 -18.12
C ALA A 86 10.38 -7.97 -17.03
N ASN A 87 10.76 -9.19 -17.39
CA ASN A 87 10.76 -10.34 -16.49
C ASN A 87 12.16 -10.61 -15.94
N GLY A 88 12.25 -11.09 -14.69
CA GLY A 88 13.52 -11.48 -14.06
C GLY A 88 14.41 -10.31 -13.66
N VAL A 89 13.85 -9.10 -13.56
CA VAL A 89 14.53 -7.90 -13.04
C VAL A 89 13.90 -7.46 -11.72
N SER A 90 14.65 -6.71 -10.90
CA SER A 90 14.08 -6.13 -9.68
C SER A 90 12.93 -5.17 -10.03
N GLY A 91 11.77 -5.36 -9.39
CA GLY A 91 10.58 -4.53 -9.59
C GLY A 91 10.44 -3.40 -8.56
N GLY A 92 11.28 -3.35 -7.53
CA GLY A 92 11.14 -2.41 -6.43
C GLY A 92 11.62 -2.98 -5.10
N VAL A 93 11.47 -2.19 -4.03
CA VAL A 93 11.89 -2.54 -2.67
C VAL A 93 10.86 -2.03 -1.67
N PHE A 94 10.54 -2.88 -0.70
CA PHE A 94 9.86 -2.49 0.54
C PHE A 94 10.88 -2.42 1.66
N THR A 95 10.96 -1.29 2.35
CA THR A 95 11.80 -1.10 3.53
C THR A 95 10.89 -0.96 4.75
N TYR A 96 11.00 -1.88 5.70
CA TYR A 96 10.23 -1.85 6.94
C TYR A 96 11.11 -1.32 8.07
N GLY A 97 10.64 -0.33 8.82
CA GLY A 97 11.34 0.19 10.00
C GLY A 97 12.29 1.35 9.74
N ALA A 98 12.46 1.75 8.49
CA ALA A 98 13.34 2.86 8.11
C ALA A 98 12.87 3.53 6.82
N VAL A 99 13.33 4.76 6.62
CA VAL A 99 13.24 5.44 5.33
C VAL A 99 14.33 4.88 4.42
N ASP A 100 13.97 4.48 3.20
CA ASP A 100 14.93 4.07 2.19
C ASP A 100 15.80 5.25 1.70
N SER A 101 17.01 5.36 2.22
CA SER A 101 17.97 6.40 1.80
C SER A 101 18.66 6.13 0.45
N THR A 102 18.47 4.94 -0.13
CA THR A 102 19.07 4.56 -1.40
C THR A 102 18.18 4.98 -2.58
N ASN A 103 16.88 4.73 -2.47
CA ASN A 103 15.93 4.99 -3.57
C ASN A 103 15.08 6.25 -3.36
N CYS A 104 14.97 6.80 -2.14
CA CYS A 104 14.31 8.08 -1.93
C CYS A 104 15.26 9.27 -2.18
N GLY A 105 14.70 10.36 -2.72
CA GLY A 105 15.41 11.63 -2.86
C GLY A 105 15.64 12.33 -1.51
N PRO A 106 16.46 13.40 -1.47
CA PRO A 106 16.83 14.09 -0.24
C PRO A 106 15.69 14.86 0.42
N LEU A 107 14.60 15.13 -0.31
CA LEU A 107 13.44 15.87 0.19
C LEU A 107 12.28 14.91 0.44
N ILE A 108 11.91 14.78 1.71
CA ILE A 108 10.74 14.02 2.15
C ILE A 108 9.69 15.01 2.63
N ALA A 109 8.54 15.01 1.98
CA ALA A 109 7.37 15.78 2.40
C ALA A 109 6.38 14.85 3.11
N TYR A 110 5.88 15.29 4.27
CA TYR A 110 4.87 14.57 5.03
C TYR A 110 3.54 15.30 4.92
N GLU A 111 2.50 14.56 4.58
CA GLU A 111 1.13 15.05 4.61
C GLU A 111 0.36 14.33 5.71
N PRO A 112 -0.38 15.06 6.58
CA PRO A 112 -1.18 14.42 7.61
C PRO A 112 -2.33 13.64 6.98
N LEU A 113 -2.65 12.49 7.58
CA LEU A 113 -3.81 11.70 7.18
C LEU A 113 -5.09 12.49 7.45
N SER A 114 -6.00 12.50 6.49
CA SER A 114 -7.35 13.03 6.67
C SER A 114 -8.32 11.99 7.25
N SER A 115 -7.99 10.71 7.09
CA SER A 115 -8.70 9.56 7.69
C SER A 115 -7.74 8.37 7.79
N ALA A 116 -7.67 7.73 8.96
CA ALA A 116 -6.90 6.51 9.18
C ALA A 116 -7.73 5.26 8.83
N THR A 117 -8.20 5.19 7.59
CA THR A 117 -8.89 4.03 6.99
C THR A 117 -8.08 3.46 5.85
N TYR A 118 -7.80 4.32 4.87
CA TYR A 118 -6.76 4.14 3.86
C TYR A 118 -5.56 5.03 4.20
N TRP A 119 -4.50 4.97 3.40
CA TRP A 119 -3.45 6.00 3.38
C TRP A 119 -3.99 7.28 2.72
N GLN A 120 -5.02 7.87 3.34
CA GLN A 120 -5.80 8.98 2.81
C GLN A 120 -5.28 10.32 3.30
N PHE A 121 -5.07 11.26 2.39
CA PHE A 121 -4.63 12.62 2.69
C PHE A 121 -5.35 13.64 1.79
N LYS A 122 -5.19 14.92 2.14
CA LYS A 122 -5.82 16.02 1.42
C LYS A 122 -4.88 16.58 0.37
N MET A 123 -5.33 16.61 -0.88
CA MET A 123 -4.61 17.26 -1.98
C MET A 123 -5.31 18.57 -2.36
N THR A 124 -4.54 19.64 -2.55
CA THR A 124 -5.12 20.98 -2.82
C THR A 124 -5.63 21.13 -4.24
N ASN A 125 -4.81 20.80 -5.23
CA ASN A 125 -5.15 20.90 -6.65
C ASN A 125 -4.36 19.88 -7.48
N ILE A 126 -4.85 19.60 -8.67
CA ILE A 126 -4.20 18.78 -9.69
C ILE A 126 -3.88 19.73 -10.85
N LYS A 127 -2.66 19.67 -11.38
CA LYS A 127 -2.26 20.50 -12.52
C LYS A 127 -1.90 19.64 -13.71
N LEU A 128 -2.37 20.04 -14.90
CA LEU A 128 -2.01 19.44 -16.18
C LEU A 128 -1.69 20.57 -17.17
N GLY A 129 -0.41 20.79 -17.44
CA GLY A 129 0.03 21.96 -18.19
C GLY A 129 -0.41 23.26 -17.51
N SER A 130 -1.18 24.10 -18.22
CA SER A 130 -1.76 25.34 -17.68
C SER A 130 -3.06 25.13 -16.91
N TYR A 131 -3.71 23.97 -17.05
CA TYR A 131 -4.94 23.67 -16.33
C TYR A 131 -4.65 23.39 -14.86
N THR A 132 -5.46 23.98 -13.98
CA THR A 132 -5.45 23.70 -12.54
C THR A 132 -6.86 23.30 -12.12
N SER A 133 -7.00 22.13 -11.50
CA SER A 133 -8.27 21.68 -10.99
C SER A 133 -8.76 22.60 -9.88
N ASN A 134 -10.04 22.95 -9.93
CA ASN A 134 -10.69 23.76 -8.91
C ASN A 134 -11.89 22.99 -8.34
N ASN A 135 -11.86 22.75 -7.04
CA ASN A 135 -12.98 22.20 -6.28
C ASN A 135 -13.50 23.21 -5.25
N ASN A 136 -13.77 24.44 -5.69
CA ASN A 136 -14.19 25.55 -4.82
C ASN A 136 -13.26 25.73 -3.60
N ASN A 137 -11.94 25.61 -3.83
CA ASN A 137 -10.90 25.63 -2.78
C ASN A 137 -11.03 24.58 -1.67
N LYS A 138 -11.91 23.58 -1.81
CA LYS A 138 -12.08 22.50 -0.83
C LYS A 138 -10.95 21.47 -0.90
N GLY A 139 -10.24 21.39 -2.02
CA GLY A 139 -9.27 20.34 -2.31
C GLY A 139 -9.94 19.00 -2.62
N TRP A 140 -9.17 17.92 -2.54
CA TRP A 140 -9.55 16.56 -2.89
C TRP A 140 -9.10 15.61 -1.78
N GLN A 141 -9.92 14.61 -1.49
CA GLN A 141 -9.48 13.46 -0.70
C GLN A 141 -8.87 12.45 -1.67
N VAL A 142 -7.65 12.01 -1.39
CA VAL A 142 -6.93 11.03 -2.21
C VAL A 142 -6.30 9.99 -1.31
N ILE A 143 -6.01 8.83 -1.89
CA ILE A 143 -5.31 7.74 -1.22
C ILE A 143 -4.01 7.43 -1.97
N SER A 144 -2.98 7.04 -1.23
CA SER A 144 -1.86 6.30 -1.82
C SER A 144 -2.18 4.81 -1.73
N ASP A 145 -2.22 4.14 -2.88
CA ASP A 145 -2.56 2.72 -2.97
C ASP A 145 -1.56 1.98 -3.86
N THR A 146 -0.74 1.13 -3.25
CA THR A 146 0.23 0.29 -3.97
C THR A 146 -0.42 -0.88 -4.71
N GLY A 147 -1.70 -1.17 -4.46
CA GLY A 147 -2.44 -2.23 -5.12
C GLY A 147 -3.11 -1.81 -6.44
N THR A 148 -3.15 -0.51 -6.75
CA THR A 148 -3.76 0.02 -7.97
C THR A 148 -2.69 0.52 -8.93
N SER A 149 -2.68 -0.01 -10.17
CA SER A 149 -1.62 0.32 -11.14
C SER A 149 -1.79 1.69 -11.82
N PHE A 150 -3.02 2.19 -11.94
CA PHE A 150 -3.32 3.46 -12.61
C PHE A 150 -3.69 4.56 -11.61
N ILE A 151 -3.48 5.82 -12.00
CA ILE A 151 -4.00 6.95 -11.25
C ILE A 151 -5.47 7.12 -11.61
N ASP A 152 -6.35 6.79 -10.67
CA ASP A 152 -7.79 6.92 -10.84
C ASP A 152 -8.34 8.26 -10.34
N MET A 153 -9.39 8.73 -11.02
CA MET A 153 -10.12 9.94 -10.67
C MET A 153 -11.61 9.82 -11.05
N PRO A 154 -12.51 10.60 -10.43
CA PRO A 154 -13.94 10.54 -10.74
C PRO A 154 -14.25 10.75 -12.23
N SER A 155 -15.12 9.89 -12.79
CA SER A 155 -15.41 9.81 -14.23
C SER A 155 -15.95 11.12 -14.84
N TYR A 156 -16.72 11.91 -14.09
CA TYR A 156 -17.20 13.23 -14.54
C TYR A 156 -16.10 14.29 -14.67
N ARG A 157 -14.85 13.98 -14.28
CA ARG A 157 -13.67 14.83 -14.46
C ARG A 157 -12.64 14.24 -15.44
N GLN A 158 -12.78 12.98 -15.86
CA GLN A 158 -11.88 12.34 -16.85
C GLN A 158 -11.98 12.98 -18.24
N LYS A 159 -13.15 13.54 -18.61
CA LYS A 159 -13.37 14.24 -19.89
C LYS A 159 -12.52 15.50 -20.10
N LEU A 160 -11.79 15.97 -19.09
CA LEU A 160 -10.87 17.10 -19.22
C LEU A 160 -9.44 16.69 -19.62
N ILE A 161 -9.15 15.38 -19.70
CA ILE A 161 -7.79 14.85 -19.84
C ILE A 161 -7.60 14.08 -21.16
N ILE A 162 -8.61 14.08 -22.05
CA ILE A 162 -8.51 13.57 -23.42
C ILE A 162 -8.69 14.70 -24.42
#